data_AF-A0ABD0TUS6-F1
#
_entry.id   AF-A0ABD0TUS6-F1
#
_cell.length_a   1.000
_cell.length_b   1.000
_cell.length_c   1.000
_cell.angle_alpha   90.00
_cell.angle_beta   90.00
_cell.angle_gamma   90.00
#
_symmetry.space_group_name_H-M   'P 1'
#
loop_
_entity.id
_entity.type
_entity.pdbx_description
1 polymer ?
#
loop_
_entity_poly.entity_id
_entity_poly.type
_entity_poly.pdbx_seq_one_letter_code
_entity_poly.pdbx_strand_id
1 'polypeptide(L)'
;MLPLLELFFCMIFLSHTEIIISHGKESCSSSCGSLQNIRYPFHLRGDPAKCGGSDFELNCESNNAILDIQKNKFYVKDISYHESIITLVDVGMPHDNCSLPVRSINWDDFKQPFFFGFYHQRQATFINCSIKVDSPSYEIVPCLSKNNSTIYVIFQAFSVGDIPVNCYVLCTILMTENLQLSIFDQLKQGFRLDWFIPLINSSPDAIRYCAEESGPPANFGYIFVALWPILSEIEFLSCLYGQQYNHSKLTFYAAVVIIFVLDITLAMLGTNMLSFNL
;
A
#
# COMPACT_ATOMS: atom_id res chain seq x y z
N MET A 1 -52.69 2.53 -4.20
CA MET A 1 -51.87 3.10 -5.29
C MET A 1 -50.47 3.50 -4.82
N LEU A 2 -50.30 4.07 -3.61
CA LEU A 2 -49.01 4.29 -2.95
C LEU A 2 -48.06 3.06 -2.83
N PRO A 3 -48.51 1.86 -2.41
CA PRO A 3 -47.58 0.74 -2.15
C PRO A 3 -46.98 0.13 -3.43
N LEU A 4 -47.68 0.26 -4.56
CA LEU A 4 -47.18 -0.16 -5.88
C LEU A 4 -46.08 0.78 -6.40
N LEU A 5 -46.18 2.07 -6.07
CA LEU A 5 -45.18 3.06 -6.42
C LEU A 5 -43.90 2.87 -5.59
N GLU A 6 -44.03 2.58 -4.30
CA GLU A 6 -42.90 2.27 -3.40
C GLU A 6 -42.17 0.98 -3.81
N LEU A 7 -42.91 -0.08 -4.15
CA LEU A 7 -42.33 -1.31 -4.71
C LEU A 7 -41.57 -1.03 -6.01
N PHE A 8 -42.10 -0.17 -6.87
CA PHE A 8 -41.45 0.20 -8.12
C PHE A 8 -40.14 0.99 -7.89
N PHE A 9 -40.14 1.94 -6.95
CA PHE A 9 -38.92 2.66 -6.58
C PHE A 9 -37.88 1.76 -5.89
N CYS A 10 -38.30 0.84 -5.01
CA CYS A 10 -37.40 -0.15 -4.42
C CYS A 10 -36.80 -1.08 -5.47
N MET A 11 -37.58 -1.57 -6.43
CA MET A 11 -37.07 -2.42 -7.51
C MET A 11 -36.11 -1.65 -8.43
N ILE A 12 -36.38 -0.37 -8.71
CA ILE A 12 -35.45 0.50 -9.43
C ILE A 12 -34.15 0.70 -8.64
N PHE A 13 -34.24 1.00 -7.34
CA PHE A 13 -33.08 1.17 -6.47
C PHE A 13 -32.25 -0.11 -6.37
N LEU A 14 -32.90 -1.27 -6.18
CA LEU A 14 -32.26 -2.58 -6.15
C LEU A 14 -31.60 -2.93 -7.48
N SER A 15 -32.27 -2.64 -8.61
CA SER A 15 -31.69 -2.85 -9.94
C SER A 15 -30.50 -1.92 -10.21
N HIS A 16 -30.55 -0.67 -9.77
CA HIS A 16 -29.40 0.25 -9.87
C HIS A 16 -28.27 -0.17 -8.94
N THR A 17 -28.56 -0.69 -7.74
CA THR A 17 -27.52 -1.24 -6.87
C THR A 17 -26.89 -2.48 -7.47
N GLU A 18 -27.64 -3.40 -8.09
CA GLU A 18 -27.07 -4.55 -8.80
C GLU A 18 -26.26 -4.14 -10.03
N ILE A 19 -26.68 -3.12 -10.77
CA ILE A 19 -25.93 -2.58 -11.93
C ILE A 19 -24.65 -1.87 -11.46
N ILE A 20 -24.70 -1.10 -10.38
CA ILE A 20 -23.54 -0.41 -9.80
C ILE A 20 -22.57 -1.41 -9.15
N ILE A 21 -23.08 -2.46 -8.50
CA ILE A 21 -22.27 -3.54 -7.92
C ILE A 21 -21.67 -4.42 -9.01
N SER A 22 -22.40 -4.72 -10.09
CA SER A 22 -21.89 -5.55 -11.21
C SER A 22 -20.88 -4.81 -12.09
N HIS A 23 -21.06 -3.50 -12.35
CA HIS A 23 -20.04 -2.68 -13.02
C HIS A 23 -18.91 -2.20 -12.09
N GLY A 24 -19.15 -2.18 -10.77
CA GLY A 24 -18.12 -1.95 -9.75
C GLY A 24 -17.14 -3.12 -9.64
N LYS A 25 -17.66 -4.35 -9.84
CA LYS A 25 -16.92 -5.63 -9.80
C LYS A 25 -16.11 -5.97 -11.05
N GLU A 26 -16.06 -5.11 -12.06
CA GLU A 26 -15.03 -5.19 -13.11
C GLU A 26 -13.67 -4.83 -12.48
N SER A 27 -13.16 -5.90 -11.86
CA SER A 27 -11.90 -6.28 -11.26
C SER A 27 -10.78 -5.25 -11.30
N CYS A 28 -10.58 -4.53 -10.20
CA CYS A 28 -9.29 -3.94 -9.84
C CYS A 28 -8.25 -5.02 -9.44
N SER A 29 -8.31 -6.20 -10.09
CA SER A 29 -7.32 -7.27 -9.95
C SER A 29 -6.62 -7.41 -11.30
N SER A 30 -5.32 -7.09 -11.29
CA SER A 30 -4.44 -7.12 -12.44
C SER A 30 -3.23 -8.01 -12.15
N SER A 31 -2.45 -8.33 -13.17
CA SER A 31 -1.21 -9.10 -13.02
C SER A 31 -0.14 -8.63 -13.99
N CYS A 32 1.12 -8.78 -13.58
CA CYS A 32 2.30 -8.43 -14.37
C CYS A 32 3.41 -9.46 -14.14
N GLY A 33 3.65 -10.31 -15.16
CA GLY A 33 4.66 -11.36 -15.07
C GLY A 33 4.41 -12.33 -13.91
N SER A 34 5.36 -12.44 -12.98
CA SER A 34 5.21 -13.28 -11.79
C SER A 34 4.33 -12.66 -10.71
N LEU A 35 4.09 -11.35 -10.76
CA LEU A 35 3.26 -10.66 -9.78
C LEU A 35 1.79 -10.83 -10.17
N GLN A 36 1.06 -11.59 -9.35
CA GLN A 36 -0.34 -11.94 -9.58
C GLN A 36 -1.23 -11.27 -8.53
N ASN A 37 -2.51 -11.08 -8.86
CA ASN A 37 -3.51 -10.54 -7.94
C ASN A 37 -3.11 -9.16 -7.36
N ILE A 38 -2.61 -8.27 -8.23
CA ILE A 38 -2.37 -6.86 -7.91
C ILE A 38 -3.74 -6.22 -7.70
N ARG A 39 -3.98 -5.76 -6.50
CA ARG A 39 -5.23 -5.17 -6.03
C ARG A 39 -4.97 -3.95 -5.16
N TYR A 40 -6.03 -3.18 -4.94
CA TYR A 40 -6.03 -1.99 -4.09
C TYR A 40 -5.21 -2.21 -2.80
N PRO A 41 -4.33 -1.25 -2.43
CA PRO A 41 -4.14 0.06 -3.05
C PRO A 41 -3.30 0.06 -4.34
N PHE A 42 -2.59 -1.02 -4.63
CA PHE A 42 -1.77 -1.16 -5.84
C PHE A 42 -2.63 -1.41 -7.08
N HIS A 43 -2.22 -0.80 -8.19
CA HIS A 43 -2.88 -0.98 -9.48
C HIS A 43 -1.86 -0.77 -10.59
N LEU A 44 -2.11 -1.35 -11.76
CA LEU A 44 -1.27 -1.12 -12.93
C LEU A 44 -1.64 0.21 -13.59
N ARG A 45 -0.65 0.87 -14.20
CA ARG A 45 -0.90 1.99 -15.10
C ARG A 45 -1.86 1.57 -16.21
N GLY A 46 -2.98 2.28 -16.32
CA GLY A 46 -4.06 1.97 -17.26
C GLY A 46 -5.24 1.23 -16.62
N ASP A 47 -5.10 0.75 -15.39
CA ASP A 47 -6.26 0.31 -14.60
C ASP A 47 -7.20 1.50 -14.34
N PRO A 48 -8.51 1.25 -14.14
CA PRO A 48 -9.46 2.31 -13.80
C PRO A 48 -8.99 3.12 -12.59
N ALA A 49 -9.17 4.45 -12.61
CA ALA A 49 -8.79 5.34 -11.50
C ALA A 49 -9.44 4.97 -10.14
N LYS A 50 -10.52 4.18 -10.16
CA LYS A 50 -11.12 3.62 -8.94
C LYS A 50 -10.24 2.60 -8.22
N CYS A 51 -9.21 2.05 -8.86
CA CYS A 51 -8.41 0.92 -8.37
C CYS A 51 -7.24 1.31 -7.45
N GLY A 52 -6.88 2.60 -7.40
CA GLY A 52 -5.84 3.10 -6.50
C GLY A 52 -5.46 4.54 -6.80
N GLY A 53 -4.67 5.15 -5.90
CA GLY A 53 -4.10 6.48 -6.09
C GLY A 53 -2.69 6.42 -6.70
N SER A 54 -2.21 7.52 -7.27
CA SER A 54 -0.93 7.59 -7.99
C SER A 54 0.28 7.06 -7.22
N ASP A 55 0.26 7.15 -5.88
CA ASP A 55 1.38 6.71 -5.04
C ASP A 55 1.56 5.18 -5.02
N PHE A 56 0.56 4.42 -5.47
CA PHE A 56 0.58 2.97 -5.58
C PHE A 56 0.45 2.47 -7.04
N GLU A 57 0.59 3.38 -8.01
CA GLU A 57 0.60 3.01 -9.43
C GLU A 57 1.87 2.21 -9.75
N LEU A 58 1.70 1.07 -10.43
CA LEU A 58 2.76 0.21 -10.91
C LEU A 58 2.81 0.24 -12.44
N ASN A 59 4.01 0.34 -13.01
CA ASN A 59 4.20 0.10 -14.43
C ASN A 59 4.45 -1.39 -14.67
N CYS A 60 3.97 -1.94 -15.78
CA CYS A 60 4.32 -3.29 -16.21
C CYS A 60 5.12 -3.21 -17.52
N GLU A 61 6.44 -3.45 -17.44
CA GLU A 61 7.33 -3.38 -18.59
C GLU A 61 8.05 -4.72 -18.77
N SER A 62 7.86 -5.36 -19.94
CA SER A 62 8.49 -6.64 -20.27
C SER A 62 8.29 -7.72 -19.20
N ASN A 63 7.07 -7.87 -18.68
CA ASN A 63 6.70 -8.78 -17.59
C ASN A 63 7.34 -8.46 -16.23
N ASN A 64 7.88 -7.26 -16.03
CA ASN A 64 8.35 -6.81 -14.72
C ASN A 64 7.47 -5.67 -14.21
N ALA A 65 6.94 -5.83 -13.01
CA ALA A 65 6.25 -4.75 -12.30
C ALA A 65 7.30 -3.78 -11.75
N ILE A 66 7.10 -2.49 -12.00
CA ILE A 66 8.01 -1.41 -11.63
C ILE A 66 7.25 -0.39 -10.79
N LEU A 67 7.78 -0.08 -9.62
CA LEU A 67 7.31 0.99 -8.75
C LEU A 67 8.30 2.15 -8.83
N ASP A 68 7.78 3.34 -9.12
CA ASP A 68 8.54 4.58 -9.12
C ASP A 68 8.39 5.25 -7.74
N ILE A 69 9.49 5.39 -6.99
CA ILE A 69 9.51 6.13 -5.72
C ILE A 69 10.45 7.31 -5.91
N GLN A 70 9.86 8.52 -5.88
CA GLN A 70 10.54 9.78 -6.18
C GLN A 70 11.22 9.78 -7.57
N LYS A 71 12.55 9.62 -7.62
CA LYS A 71 13.37 9.58 -8.85
C LYS A 71 13.98 8.20 -9.10
N ASN A 72 13.65 7.23 -8.26
CA ASN A 72 14.20 5.88 -8.30
C ASN A 72 13.14 4.90 -8.80
N LYS A 73 13.59 3.89 -9.54
CA LYS A 73 12.74 2.83 -10.07
C LYS A 73 13.11 1.52 -9.41
N PHE A 74 12.10 0.74 -9.03
CA PHE A 74 12.31 -0.54 -8.37
C PHE A 74 11.48 -1.62 -9.04
N TYR A 75 12.08 -2.80 -9.27
CA TYR A 75 11.31 -3.99 -9.59
C TYR A 75 10.57 -4.46 -8.33
N VAL A 76 9.26 -4.68 -8.49
CA VAL A 76 8.42 -5.24 -7.43
C VAL A 76 8.51 -6.76 -7.49
N LYS A 77 9.14 -7.36 -6.47
CA LYS A 77 9.26 -8.81 -6.33
C LYS A 77 7.98 -9.44 -5.80
N ASP A 78 7.40 -8.83 -4.78
CA ASP A 78 6.25 -9.35 -4.05
C ASP A 78 5.50 -8.24 -3.32
N ILE A 79 4.20 -8.43 -3.15
CA ILE A 79 3.31 -7.56 -2.36
C ILE A 79 2.56 -8.43 -1.36
N SER A 80 2.93 -8.33 -0.09
CA SER A 80 2.21 -8.96 1.02
C SER A 80 1.12 -8.03 1.52
N TYR A 81 -0.13 -8.30 1.15
CA TYR A 81 -1.31 -7.56 1.61
C TYR A 81 -1.63 -7.78 3.09
N HIS A 82 -1.37 -8.99 3.59
CA HIS A 82 -1.65 -9.32 4.99
C HIS A 82 -0.70 -8.57 5.94
N GLU A 83 0.58 -8.51 5.58
CA GLU A 83 1.60 -7.85 6.41
C GLU A 83 1.79 -6.38 6.04
N SER A 84 1.14 -5.92 4.98
CA SER A 84 1.33 -4.59 4.39
C SER A 84 2.80 -4.30 4.05
N ILE A 85 3.47 -5.30 3.45
CA ILE A 85 4.88 -5.23 3.05
C ILE A 85 5.00 -5.32 1.53
N ILE A 86 5.88 -4.52 0.93
CA ILE A 86 6.30 -4.63 -0.47
C ILE A 86 7.78 -4.98 -0.53
N THR A 87 8.16 -5.93 -1.38
CA THR A 87 9.56 -6.31 -1.60
C THR A 87 10.06 -5.73 -2.90
N LEU A 88 11.14 -4.95 -2.84
CA LEU A 88 11.68 -4.15 -3.93
C LEU A 88 13.14 -4.50 -4.23
N VAL A 89 13.51 -4.48 -5.50
CA VAL A 89 14.90 -4.58 -5.97
C VAL A 89 15.20 -3.39 -6.89
N ASP A 90 16.33 -2.73 -6.69
CA ASP A 90 16.76 -1.63 -7.56
C ASP A 90 16.88 -2.10 -9.02
N VAL A 91 16.31 -1.37 -9.98
CA VAL A 91 16.40 -1.76 -11.41
C VAL A 91 17.81 -1.68 -11.98
N GLY A 92 18.66 -0.83 -11.37
CA GLY A 92 20.08 -0.73 -11.65
C GLY A 92 20.89 -1.85 -10.99
N MET A 93 20.25 -2.73 -10.21
CA MET A 93 20.88 -3.93 -9.69
C MET A 93 21.20 -4.89 -10.86
N PRO A 94 22.48 -5.16 -11.12
CA PRO A 94 22.90 -6.08 -12.17
C PRO A 94 22.47 -7.52 -11.86
N HIS A 95 22.24 -8.30 -12.93
CA HIS A 95 21.97 -9.74 -12.78
C HIS A 95 23.23 -10.57 -12.48
N ASP A 96 24.42 -10.00 -12.68
CA ASP A 96 25.68 -10.67 -12.39
C ASP A 96 25.97 -10.69 -10.87
N ASN A 97 26.99 -11.46 -10.47
CA ASN A 97 27.43 -11.58 -9.08
C ASN A 97 28.63 -10.66 -8.78
N CYS A 98 28.73 -9.50 -9.43
CA CYS A 98 29.85 -8.60 -9.17
C CYS A 98 29.69 -7.15 -9.67
N SER A 99 28.49 -6.62 -9.68
CA SER A 99 28.30 -5.22 -10.05
C SER A 99 27.42 -4.53 -9.00
N LEU A 100 27.65 -3.22 -8.82
CA LEU A 100 26.92 -2.41 -7.85
C LEU A 100 25.96 -1.47 -8.58
N PRO A 101 24.80 -1.11 -7.97
CA PRO A 101 23.94 -0.07 -8.49
C PRO A 101 24.69 1.26 -8.53
N VAL A 102 24.29 2.13 -9.44
CA VAL A 102 24.97 3.40 -9.72
C VAL A 102 24.80 4.41 -8.58
N ARG A 103 23.77 4.27 -7.75
CA ARG A 103 23.40 5.25 -6.73
C ARG A 103 23.13 4.58 -5.38
N SER A 104 23.49 5.28 -4.30
CA SER A 104 23.02 4.93 -2.96
C SER A 104 21.53 5.18 -2.81
N ILE A 105 20.88 4.30 -2.07
CA ILE A 105 19.51 4.47 -1.61
C ILE A 105 19.57 4.90 -0.15
N ASN A 106 18.94 6.03 0.20
CA ASN A 106 18.86 6.49 1.58
C ASN A 106 17.46 6.26 2.17
N TRP A 107 17.39 6.14 3.50
CA TRP A 107 16.15 5.96 4.24
C TRP A 107 15.20 7.15 4.07
N ASP A 108 15.78 8.36 4.00
CA ASP A 108 15.02 9.59 3.78
C ASP A 108 14.37 9.68 2.38
N ASP A 109 14.79 8.82 1.44
CA ASP A 109 14.20 8.75 0.10
C ASP A 109 12.81 8.09 0.13
N PHE A 110 12.45 7.41 1.22
CA PHE A 110 11.15 6.78 1.40
C PHE A 110 10.36 7.51 2.49
N LYS A 111 9.31 8.19 2.04
CA LYS A 111 8.30 8.80 2.89
C LYS A 111 6.93 8.35 2.38
N GLN A 112 5.89 8.61 3.17
CA GLN A 112 4.52 8.18 2.93
C GLN A 112 4.16 8.12 1.42
N PRO A 113 3.56 7.01 0.95
CA PRO A 113 2.96 5.93 1.74
C PRO A 113 3.92 4.79 2.12
N PHE A 114 5.17 4.83 1.67
CA PHE A 114 6.17 3.81 1.95
C PHE A 114 7.10 4.24 3.07
N PHE A 115 7.37 3.35 4.01
CA PHE A 115 8.27 3.62 5.12
C PHE A 115 8.97 2.34 5.54
N PHE A 116 10.02 2.50 6.33
CA PHE A 116 10.69 1.37 6.96
C PHE A 116 9.98 1.03 8.25
N GLY A 117 9.39 -0.16 8.34
CA GLY A 117 8.92 -0.68 9.61
C GLY A 117 10.08 -1.12 10.50
N PHE A 118 9.70 -1.60 11.69
CA PHE A 118 10.64 -1.93 12.76
C PHE A 118 11.45 -3.23 12.53
N TYR A 119 11.26 -3.91 11.40
CA TYR A 119 11.90 -5.19 11.11
C TYR A 119 13.26 -5.00 10.43
N HIS A 120 14.16 -5.97 10.67
CA HIS A 120 15.60 -6.03 10.38
C HIS A 120 16.04 -5.68 8.95
N GLN A 121 15.97 -4.39 8.61
CA GLN A 121 16.57 -3.83 7.41
C GLN A 121 18.06 -3.61 7.68
N ARG A 122 18.93 -4.36 7.02
CA ARG A 122 20.36 -4.08 7.02
C ARG A 122 20.73 -3.23 5.82
N GLN A 123 21.79 -2.46 5.98
CA GLN A 123 22.41 -1.72 4.89
C GLN A 123 23.73 -2.39 4.57
N ALA A 124 24.01 -2.60 3.30
CA ALA A 124 25.34 -2.94 2.81
C ALA A 124 25.97 -1.68 2.23
N THR A 125 26.99 -1.14 2.90
CA THR A 125 27.73 0.00 2.38
C THR A 125 29.04 -0.48 1.78
N PHE A 126 29.21 -0.20 0.49
CA PHE A 126 30.40 -0.51 -0.27
C PHE A 126 31.33 0.70 -0.25
N ILE A 127 32.57 0.48 0.14
CA ILE A 127 33.61 1.51 0.19
C ILE A 127 34.80 1.08 -0.66
N ASN A 128 35.50 2.07 -1.22
CA ASN A 128 36.73 1.85 -1.94
C ASN A 128 37.90 2.45 -1.18
N CYS A 129 38.88 1.62 -0.83
CA CYS A 129 40.05 2.01 -0.06
C CYS A 129 41.34 1.83 -0.88
N SER A 130 42.21 2.84 -0.84
CA SER A 130 43.53 2.77 -1.48
C SER A 130 44.55 1.98 -0.65
N ILE A 131 44.33 1.87 0.66
CA ILE A 131 45.15 1.11 1.61
C ILE A 131 44.29 0.03 2.23
N LYS A 132 44.85 -1.16 2.43
CA LYS A 132 44.16 -2.27 3.10
C LYS A 132 43.79 -1.87 4.53
N VAL A 133 42.52 -2.09 4.87
CA VAL A 133 42.00 -1.91 6.22
C VAL A 133 42.07 -3.25 6.93
N ASP A 134 42.62 -3.24 8.14
CA ASP A 134 42.66 -4.41 9.02
C ASP A 134 41.58 -4.25 10.10
N SER A 135 40.37 -4.70 9.78
CA SER A 135 39.22 -4.64 10.69
C SER A 135 38.26 -5.79 10.39
N PRO A 136 37.75 -6.50 11.43
CA PRO A 136 36.83 -7.62 11.24
C PRO A 136 35.47 -7.20 10.68
N SER A 137 35.10 -5.92 10.79
CA SER A 137 33.83 -5.40 10.27
C SER A 137 33.86 -5.11 8.76
N TYR A 138 35.01 -5.31 8.11
CA TYR A 138 35.26 -4.96 6.71
C TYR A 138 35.45 -6.23 5.90
N GLU A 139 34.44 -6.61 5.12
CA GLU A 139 34.52 -7.80 4.27
C GLU A 139 35.00 -7.41 2.87
N ILE A 140 36.05 -8.06 2.37
CA ILE A 140 36.60 -7.78 1.03
C ILE A 140 35.61 -8.27 -0.03
N VAL A 141 35.38 -7.45 -1.05
CA VAL A 141 34.64 -7.83 -2.26
C VAL A 141 35.66 -8.01 -3.40
N PRO A 142 36.16 -9.24 -3.64
CA PRO A 142 37.36 -9.44 -4.47
C PRO A 142 37.11 -9.09 -5.93
N CYS A 143 35.91 -9.37 -6.41
CA CYS A 143 35.59 -9.26 -7.83
C CYS A 143 35.44 -7.79 -8.28
N LEU A 144 35.15 -6.87 -7.35
CA LEU A 144 35.14 -5.41 -7.60
C LEU A 144 36.51 -4.77 -7.38
N SER A 145 37.36 -5.42 -6.58
CA SER A 145 38.69 -4.92 -6.21
C SER A 145 39.66 -4.96 -7.40
N LYS A 146 40.60 -4.00 -7.41
CA LYS A 146 41.67 -3.88 -8.43
C LYS A 146 43.03 -3.78 -7.74
N ASN A 147 44.11 -3.88 -8.51
CA ASN A 147 45.49 -3.91 -7.97
C ASN A 147 45.83 -2.76 -7.00
N ASN A 148 45.25 -1.57 -7.20
CA ASN A 148 45.53 -0.38 -6.38
C ASN A 148 44.35 0.04 -5.49
N SER A 149 43.28 -0.74 -5.44
CA SER A 149 42.04 -0.34 -4.77
C SER A 149 41.28 -1.56 -4.25
N THR A 150 41.11 -1.65 -2.93
CA THR A 150 40.37 -2.76 -2.30
C THR A 150 38.98 -2.29 -1.95
N ILE A 151 37.97 -3.00 -2.42
CA ILE A 151 36.58 -2.71 -2.12
C ILE A 151 36.14 -3.58 -0.94
N TYR A 152 35.53 -2.92 0.03
CA TYR A 152 34.99 -3.55 1.21
C TYR A 152 33.49 -3.33 1.28
N VAL A 153 32.79 -4.27 1.91
CA VAL A 153 31.41 -4.11 2.31
C VAL A 153 31.29 -4.14 3.83
N ILE A 154 30.45 -3.25 4.34
CA ILE A 154 30.18 -3.07 5.75
C ILE A 154 28.67 -3.15 5.96
N PHE A 155 28.24 -3.96 6.92
CA PHE A 155 26.82 -4.21 7.19
C PHE A 155 26.23 -3.38 8.34
N GLN A 156 27.07 -2.60 9.02
CA GLN A 156 26.66 -1.76 10.15
C GLN A 156 26.47 -0.30 9.72
N ALA A 157 25.62 0.42 10.44
CA ALA A 157 25.56 1.87 10.33
C ALA A 157 26.84 2.47 10.93
N PHE A 158 27.51 3.33 10.17
CA PHE A 158 28.68 4.07 10.64
C PHE A 158 28.53 5.55 10.27
N SER A 159 29.13 6.41 11.08
CA SER A 159 29.20 7.83 10.76
C SER A 159 30.26 8.05 9.69
N VAL A 160 30.11 9.09 8.86
CA VAL A 160 31.12 9.44 7.84
C VAL A 160 32.52 9.61 8.47
N GLY A 161 32.60 10.03 9.74
CA GLY A 161 33.84 10.15 10.49
C GLY A 161 34.53 8.84 10.86
N ASP A 162 33.83 7.71 10.80
CA ASP A 162 34.39 6.37 11.11
C ASP A 162 35.07 5.73 9.89
N ILE A 163 34.93 6.34 8.71
CA ILE A 163 35.55 5.87 7.47
C ILE A 163 37.04 6.22 7.50
N PRO A 164 37.95 5.26 7.24
CA PRO A 164 39.37 5.56 7.16
C PRO A 164 39.65 6.62 6.08
N VAL A 165 40.61 7.51 6.34
CA VAL A 165 40.92 8.68 5.48
C VAL A 165 41.23 8.29 4.02
N ASN A 166 41.69 7.06 3.78
CA ASN A 166 42.04 6.56 2.45
C ASN A 166 40.88 5.81 1.75
N CYS A 167 39.67 5.92 2.29
CA CYS A 167 38.47 5.26 1.80
C CYS A 167 37.38 6.28 1.46
N TYR A 168 36.55 5.94 0.47
CA TYR A 168 35.33 6.70 0.16
C TYR A 168 34.16 5.76 -0.13
N VAL A 169 32.93 6.23 0.11
CA VAL A 169 31.71 5.46 -0.14
C VAL A 169 31.42 5.39 -1.63
N LEU A 170 31.20 4.18 -2.13
CA LEU A 170 30.71 3.93 -3.49
C LEU A 170 29.19 4.00 -3.52
N CYS A 171 28.55 3.13 -2.75
CA CYS A 171 27.10 3.09 -2.62
C CYS A 171 26.66 2.43 -1.31
N THR A 172 25.47 2.78 -0.87
CA THR A 172 24.75 2.08 0.21
C THR A 172 23.49 1.47 -0.37
N ILE A 173 23.32 0.17 -0.13
CA ILE A 173 22.20 -0.61 -0.64
C ILE A 173 21.42 -1.16 0.54
N LEU A 174 20.10 -1.09 0.45
CA LEU A 174 19.20 -1.66 1.42
C LEU A 174 18.99 -3.15 1.11
N MET A 175 18.95 -3.98 2.15
CA MET A 175 18.78 -5.41 1.99
C MET A 175 18.11 -6.05 3.20
N THR A 176 17.53 -7.22 2.95
CA THR A 176 17.08 -8.11 4.02
C THR A 176 18.23 -9.03 4.43
N GLU A 177 18.52 -9.10 5.73
CA GLU A 177 19.58 -9.97 6.25
C GLU A 177 19.22 -11.45 6.08
N ASN A 178 20.12 -12.20 5.44
CA ASN A 178 20.05 -13.66 5.41
C ASN A 178 21.47 -14.24 5.45
N LEU A 179 21.91 -14.62 6.65
CA LEU A 179 23.26 -15.15 6.94
C LEU A 179 23.62 -16.43 6.17
N GLN A 180 22.67 -17.10 5.53
CA GLN A 180 22.91 -18.31 4.76
C GLN A 180 23.36 -18.03 3.32
N LEU A 181 23.25 -16.79 2.84
CA LEU A 181 23.46 -16.44 1.45
C LEU A 181 24.65 -15.49 1.26
N SER A 182 25.28 -15.56 0.08
CA SER A 182 26.32 -14.60 -0.28
C SER A 182 25.74 -13.19 -0.36
N ILE A 183 26.58 -12.16 -0.23
CA ILE A 183 26.11 -10.78 -0.25
C ILE A 183 25.31 -10.46 -1.53
N PHE A 184 25.78 -10.86 -2.71
CA PHE A 184 25.08 -10.59 -3.95
C PHE A 184 23.76 -11.35 -4.06
N ASP A 185 23.68 -12.55 -3.50
CA ASP A 185 22.41 -13.32 -3.45
C ASP A 185 21.42 -12.68 -2.46
N GLN A 186 21.90 -12.08 -1.37
CA GLN A 186 21.07 -11.29 -0.47
C GLN A 186 20.56 -10.02 -1.16
N LEU A 187 21.43 -9.29 -1.86
CA LEU A 187 21.02 -8.07 -2.58
C LEU A 187 19.98 -8.37 -3.68
N LYS A 188 20.06 -9.54 -4.32
CA LYS A 188 19.07 -10.01 -5.32
C LYS A 188 17.68 -10.33 -4.75
N GLN A 189 17.57 -10.57 -3.45
CA GLN A 189 16.27 -10.67 -2.78
C GLN A 189 15.63 -9.30 -2.56
N GLY A 190 16.45 -8.24 -2.51
CA GLY A 190 15.99 -6.88 -2.32
C GLY A 190 15.75 -6.50 -0.87
N PHE A 191 15.01 -5.41 -0.70
CA PHE A 191 14.64 -4.86 0.59
C PHE A 191 13.12 -4.75 0.70
N ARG A 192 12.64 -4.70 1.94
CA ARG A 192 11.21 -4.63 2.23
C ARG A 192 10.82 -3.20 2.60
N LEU A 193 9.64 -2.75 2.23
CA LEU A 193 9.08 -1.53 2.80
C LEU A 193 7.71 -1.87 3.35
N ASP A 194 7.41 -1.30 4.49
CA ASP A 194 6.04 -1.26 4.96
C ASP A 194 5.32 -0.19 4.16
N TRP A 195 4.09 -0.49 3.81
CA TRP A 195 3.20 0.47 3.19
C TRP A 195 1.95 0.59 4.03
N PHE A 196 1.37 1.78 4.00
CA PHE A 196 0.06 1.99 4.55
C PHE A 196 -0.70 2.83 3.56
N ILE A 197 -1.99 2.59 3.46
CA ILE A 197 -2.87 3.47 2.71
C ILE A 197 -2.78 4.82 3.42
N PRO A 198 -2.24 5.87 2.78
CA PRO A 198 -2.07 7.16 3.43
C PRO A 198 -3.45 7.60 3.88
N LEU A 199 -3.55 7.94 5.17
CA LEU A 199 -4.75 8.48 5.78
C LEU A 199 -5.33 9.52 4.82
N ILE A 200 -6.58 9.32 4.53
CA ILE A 200 -7.12 9.62 3.22
C ILE A 200 -7.13 11.14 2.98
N ASN A 201 -6.23 11.63 2.12
CA ASN A 201 -6.02 13.07 1.94
C ASN A 201 -7.20 13.80 1.28
N SER A 202 -8.26 13.08 0.88
CA SER A 202 -9.46 13.65 0.28
C SER A 202 -10.74 13.06 0.86
N SER A 203 -11.72 13.93 1.16
CA SER A 203 -13.05 13.53 1.60
C SER A 203 -13.73 12.43 0.75
N PRO A 204 -13.63 12.45 -0.59
CA PRO A 204 -14.17 11.39 -1.45
C PRO A 204 -13.55 10.00 -1.22
N ASP A 205 -12.24 9.94 -1.04
CA ASP A 205 -11.54 8.66 -0.86
C ASP A 205 -11.89 8.02 0.50
N ALA A 206 -12.16 8.84 1.53
CA ALA A 206 -12.54 8.37 2.87
C ALA A 206 -13.94 7.76 2.87
N ILE A 207 -14.85 8.41 2.15
CA ILE A 207 -16.19 7.90 1.91
C ILE A 207 -16.11 6.58 1.14
N ARG A 208 -15.28 6.49 0.09
CA ARG A 208 -15.11 5.26 -0.68
C ARG A 208 -14.59 4.11 0.18
N TYR A 209 -13.50 4.32 0.91
CA TYR A 209 -12.89 3.31 1.76
C TYR A 209 -13.84 2.79 2.84
N CYS A 210 -14.48 3.69 3.61
CA CYS A 210 -15.40 3.26 4.67
C CYS A 210 -16.66 2.60 4.10
N ALA A 211 -17.12 2.97 2.90
CA ALA A 211 -18.25 2.32 2.24
C ALA A 211 -17.91 0.89 1.80
N GLU A 212 -16.65 0.63 1.41
CA GLU A 212 -16.17 -0.71 1.04
C GLU A 212 -16.02 -1.61 2.28
N GLU A 213 -15.50 -1.08 3.39
CA GLU A 213 -15.35 -1.83 4.65
C GLU A 213 -16.68 -2.14 5.35
N SER A 214 -17.69 -1.28 5.22
CA SER A 214 -19.01 -1.45 5.88
C SER A 214 -19.98 -2.35 5.09
N GLY A 215 -19.48 -3.03 4.05
CA GLY A 215 -20.27 -3.91 3.19
C GLY A 215 -20.66 -5.24 3.86
N PRO A 216 -21.73 -5.92 3.39
CA PRO A 216 -22.20 -7.16 4.01
C PRO A 216 -21.19 -8.31 3.89
N PRO A 217 -20.87 -9.02 4.99
CA PRO A 217 -20.07 -10.23 4.95
C PRO A 217 -20.80 -11.32 4.16
N ALA A 218 -20.04 -12.11 3.41
CA ALA A 218 -20.52 -13.00 2.35
C ALA A 218 -21.44 -14.17 2.79
N ASN A 219 -21.79 -14.32 4.07
CA ASN A 219 -22.66 -15.39 4.58
C ASN A 219 -23.48 -14.90 5.79
N PHE A 220 -24.69 -14.37 5.57
CA PHE A 220 -25.57 -13.96 6.67
C PHE A 220 -27.05 -14.34 6.48
N GLY A 221 -27.67 -14.80 7.57
CA GLY A 221 -29.04 -15.32 7.63
C GLY A 221 -30.13 -14.27 7.88
N TYR A 222 -31.38 -14.65 7.55
CA TYR A 222 -32.57 -13.79 7.40
C TYR A 222 -32.91 -12.81 8.55
N ILE A 223 -32.54 -13.07 9.80
CA ILE A 223 -32.88 -12.19 10.95
C ILE A 223 -32.00 -10.93 11.00
N PHE A 224 -30.76 -11.00 10.50
CA PHE A 224 -29.84 -9.85 10.49
C PHE A 224 -30.11 -8.88 9.34
N VAL A 225 -30.87 -9.29 8.31
CA VAL A 225 -31.18 -8.47 7.12
C VAL A 225 -31.91 -7.17 7.47
N ALA A 226 -32.76 -7.18 8.50
CA ALA A 226 -33.53 -6.01 8.90
C ALA A 226 -32.72 -4.98 9.71
N LEU A 227 -31.70 -5.43 10.45
CA LEU A 227 -30.83 -4.56 11.26
C LEU A 227 -29.52 -4.20 10.54
N TRP A 228 -29.19 -4.92 9.45
CA TRP A 228 -28.01 -4.69 8.64
C TRP A 228 -27.86 -3.26 8.14
N PRO A 229 -28.90 -2.57 7.61
CA PRO A 229 -28.76 -1.20 7.14
C PRO A 229 -28.30 -0.26 8.27
N ILE A 230 -28.90 -0.42 9.46
CA ILE A 230 -28.59 0.36 10.66
C ILE A 230 -27.18 0.05 11.17
N LEU A 231 -26.79 -1.22 11.21
CA LEU A 231 -25.45 -1.66 11.61
C LEU A 231 -24.38 -1.17 10.63
N SER A 232 -24.63 -1.26 9.33
CA SER A 232 -23.71 -0.78 8.29
C SER A 232 -23.51 0.73 8.33
N GLU A 233 -24.55 1.50 8.67
CA GLU A 233 -24.43 2.95 8.89
C GLU A 233 -23.63 3.29 10.15
N ILE A 234 -23.82 2.53 11.24
CA ILE A 234 -23.04 2.69 12.48
C ILE A 234 -21.57 2.32 12.25
N GLU A 235 -21.29 1.23 11.54
CA GLU A 235 -19.93 0.80 11.18
C GLU A 235 -19.25 1.79 10.24
N PHE A 236 -19.99 2.32 9.24
CA PHE A 236 -19.51 3.36 8.35
C PHE A 236 -19.16 4.65 9.11
N LEU A 237 -20.03 5.10 10.02
CA LEU A 237 -19.79 6.26 10.86
C LEU A 237 -18.66 6.02 11.86
N SER A 238 -18.55 4.81 12.41
CA SER A 238 -17.46 4.41 13.31
C SER A 238 -16.12 4.41 12.57
N CYS A 239 -16.08 3.92 11.32
CA CYS A 239 -14.94 3.99 10.42
C CYS A 239 -14.53 5.44 10.14
N LEU A 240 -15.49 6.32 9.80
CA LEU A 240 -15.23 7.74 9.57
C LEU A 240 -14.74 8.47 10.82
N TYR A 241 -15.20 8.09 12.01
CA TYR A 241 -14.85 8.71 13.29
C TYR A 241 -13.50 8.22 13.84
N GLY A 242 -13.16 6.93 13.66
CA GLY A 242 -11.93 6.30 14.15
C GLY A 242 -10.64 6.76 13.44
N GLN A 243 -10.74 7.27 12.20
CA GLN A 243 -9.62 7.66 11.35
C GLN A 243 -9.13 9.12 11.56
N GLN A 244 -9.36 9.71 12.74
CA GLN A 244 -8.86 11.04 13.14
C GLN A 244 -9.45 12.25 12.37
N TYR A 245 -10.70 12.20 11.89
CA TYR A 245 -11.46 13.36 11.36
C TYR A 245 -12.37 14.04 12.39
N ASN A 246 -11.93 14.17 13.63
CA ASN A 246 -12.72 14.80 14.70
C ASN A 246 -13.03 16.30 14.45
N HIS A 247 -12.44 16.90 13.39
CA HIS A 247 -12.56 18.33 13.08
C HIS A 247 -12.89 18.66 11.60
N SER A 248 -13.19 17.68 10.74
CA SER A 248 -13.54 17.96 9.33
C SER A 248 -15.03 18.28 9.18
N LYS A 249 -15.35 19.36 8.44
CA LYS A 249 -16.73 19.70 8.04
C LYS A 249 -17.45 18.53 7.34
N LEU A 250 -16.70 17.61 6.72
CA LEU A 250 -17.25 16.45 6.04
C LEU A 250 -17.92 15.47 7.00
N THR A 251 -17.32 15.17 8.15
CA THR A 251 -17.89 14.26 9.15
C THR A 251 -19.23 14.80 9.67
N PHE A 252 -19.33 16.13 9.80
CA PHE A 252 -20.57 16.82 10.13
C PHE A 252 -21.62 16.70 9.02
N TYR A 253 -21.29 16.95 7.75
CA TYR A 253 -22.25 16.83 6.65
C TYR A 253 -22.68 15.38 6.39
N ALA A 254 -21.76 14.41 6.49
CA ALA A 254 -22.08 12.99 6.36
C ALA A 254 -23.02 12.52 7.48
N ALA A 255 -22.74 12.92 8.73
CA ALA A 255 -23.64 12.67 9.86
C ALA A 255 -25.00 13.34 9.67
N VAL A 256 -25.05 14.60 9.19
CA VAL A 256 -26.31 15.31 8.94
C VAL A 256 -27.13 14.61 7.85
N VAL A 257 -26.51 14.18 6.75
CA VAL A 257 -27.22 13.48 5.66
C VAL A 257 -27.74 12.13 6.14
N ILE A 258 -26.93 11.36 6.89
CA ILE A 258 -27.35 10.06 7.43
C ILE A 258 -28.48 10.23 8.45
N ILE A 259 -28.39 11.21 9.36
CA ILE A 259 -29.48 11.54 10.30
C ILE A 259 -30.74 11.95 9.54
N PHE A 260 -30.62 12.75 8.49
CA PHE A 260 -31.77 13.17 7.68
C PHE A 260 -32.43 12.00 6.96
N VAL A 261 -31.63 11.07 6.43
CA VAL A 261 -32.13 9.85 5.80
C VAL A 261 -32.81 8.96 6.84
N LEU A 262 -32.19 8.74 8.00
CA LEU A 262 -32.75 7.98 9.12
C LEU A 262 -34.07 8.58 9.62
N ASP A 263 -34.13 9.89 9.83
CA ASP A 263 -35.32 10.63 10.26
C ASP A 263 -36.44 10.56 9.22
N ILE A 264 -36.11 10.62 7.91
CA ILE A 264 -37.11 10.44 6.84
C ILE A 264 -37.64 9.00 6.85
N THR A 265 -36.77 7.98 6.97
CA THR A 265 -37.22 6.58 7.08
C THR A 265 -38.08 6.35 8.32
N LEU A 266 -37.71 6.92 9.48
CA LEU A 266 -38.48 6.84 10.72
C LEU A 266 -39.81 7.59 10.62
N ALA A 267 -39.84 8.75 9.96
CA ALA A 267 -41.06 9.51 9.72
C ALA A 267 -42.02 8.74 8.80
N MET A 268 -41.52 8.10 7.74
CA MET A 268 -42.30 7.25 6.84
C MET A 268 -42.85 6.00 7.56
N LEU A 269 -42.05 5.39 8.43
CA LEU A 269 -42.49 4.28 9.31
C LEU A 269 -43.52 4.74 10.35
N GLY A 270 -43.36 5.95 10.91
CA GLY A 270 -44.27 6.54 11.90
C GLY A 270 -45.60 7.00 11.30
N THR A 271 -45.60 7.55 10.08
CA THR A 271 -46.84 7.90 9.36
C THR A 271 -47.64 6.66 8.96
N ASN A 272 -46.95 5.55 8.64
CA ASN A 272 -47.59 4.26 8.40
C ASN A 272 -48.19 3.64 9.67
N MET A 273 -47.74 4.01 10.88
CA MET A 273 -48.40 3.61 12.13
C MET A 273 -49.57 4.53 12.53
N LEU A 274 -49.53 5.83 12.17
CA LEU A 274 -50.64 6.76 12.40
C LEU A 274 -51.82 6.52 11.44
N SER A 275 -51.59 5.96 10.25
CA SER A 275 -52.66 5.55 9.33
C SER A 275 -53.41 4.28 9.73
N PHE A 276 -53.00 3.61 10.82
CA PHE A 276 -53.71 2.44 11.38
C PHE A 276 -54.56 2.77 12.63
N ASN A 277 -54.64 4.04 13.04
CA ASN A 277 -55.44 4.48 14.19
C ASN A 277 -56.48 5.58 13.84
N LEU A 278 -57.00 5.57 12.61
CA LEU A 278 -58.21 6.30 12.21
C LEU A 278 -59.15 5.38 11.42
#